data_AF-A0A3D5DTS3-F1
#
_entry.id   AF-A0A3D5DTS3-F1
#
_cell.length_a   1.000
_cell.length_b   1.000
_cell.length_c   1.000
_cell.angle_alpha   90.00
_cell.angle_beta   90.00
_cell.angle_gamma   90.00
#
_symmetry.space_group_name_H-M   'P 1'
#
loop_
_entity.id
_entity.type
_entity.pdbx_description
1 polymer ?
#
loop_
_entity_poly.entity_id
_entity_poly.type
_entity_poly.pdbx_seq_one_letter_code
_entity_poly.pdbx_strand_id
1 'polypeptide(L)'
;MVIQPIRDWACAGCGRAGDLLRMDDAGPLGLPCADLDHLVFLSAGDPALTRRAMRTSSLSAVVVRWSRSRKRYGRQGVLVEDPALADAGQQRLSDEDARMLRRERDRCGALARMRPATPPATRYGPP
;
A
#
# COMPACT_ATOMS: atom_id res chain seq x y z
N MET A 1 -16.02 -9.38 1.47
CA MET A 1 -14.78 -9.98 2.03
C MET A 1 -14.51 -11.30 1.34
N VAL A 2 -13.23 -11.59 1.06
CA VAL A 2 -12.75 -12.84 0.46
C VAL A 2 -11.79 -13.52 1.43
N ILE A 3 -11.83 -14.85 1.47
CA ILE A 3 -11.10 -15.69 2.42
C ILE A 3 -10.15 -16.58 1.62
N GLN A 4 -8.90 -16.63 2.07
CA GLN A 4 -7.94 -17.66 1.67
C GLN A 4 -8.12 -18.86 2.61
N PRO A 5 -8.64 -20.00 2.11
CA PRO A 5 -8.93 -21.16 2.92
C PRO A 5 -7.64 -21.83 3.39
N ILE A 6 -7.73 -22.49 4.54
CA ILE A 6 -6.65 -23.29 5.14
C ILE A 6 -6.94 -24.79 5.11
N ARG A 7 -8.15 -25.17 4.67
CA ARG A 7 -8.66 -26.53 4.55
C ARG A 7 -9.38 -26.63 3.21
N ASP A 8 -9.60 -27.85 2.77
CA ASP A 8 -10.36 -28.13 1.56
C ASP A 8 -11.78 -27.60 1.68
N TRP A 9 -12.32 -27.17 0.54
CA TRP A 9 -13.66 -26.62 0.41
C TRP A 9 -14.14 -26.81 -1.03
N ALA A 10 -15.44 -26.71 -1.25
CA ALA A 10 -16.04 -26.78 -2.57
C ALA A 10 -16.98 -25.59 -2.78
N CYS A 11 -16.97 -25.04 -3.98
CA CYS A 11 -17.88 -23.97 -4.36
C CYS A 11 -19.33 -24.45 -4.37
N ALA A 12 -20.23 -23.72 -3.71
CA ALA A 12 -21.66 -24.03 -3.70
C ALA A 12 -22.31 -23.93 -5.10
N GLY A 13 -21.76 -23.09 -5.99
CA GLY A 13 -22.29 -22.92 -7.35
C GLY A 13 -21.81 -23.95 -8.37
N CYS A 14 -20.52 -24.34 -8.32
CA CYS A 14 -19.92 -25.20 -9.36
C CYS A 14 -19.23 -26.47 -8.84
N GLY A 15 -19.17 -26.67 -7.52
CA GLY A 15 -18.57 -27.83 -6.87
C GLY A 15 -17.03 -27.88 -6.88
N ARG A 16 -16.35 -26.91 -7.50
CA ARG A 16 -14.87 -26.89 -7.60
C ARG A 16 -14.24 -26.17 -6.43
N ALA A 17 -13.06 -26.64 -6.01
CA ALA A 17 -12.21 -25.95 -5.05
C ALA A 17 -11.39 -24.86 -5.76
N GLY A 18 -10.88 -23.89 -4.99
CA GLY A 18 -9.99 -22.84 -5.48
C GLY A 18 -9.16 -22.20 -4.36
N ASP A 19 -8.27 -21.28 -4.73
CA ASP A 19 -7.36 -20.62 -3.78
C ASP A 19 -8.01 -19.54 -2.93
N LEU A 20 -9.15 -19.03 -3.38
CA LEU A 20 -9.90 -17.95 -2.74
C LEU A 20 -11.39 -18.26 -2.81
N LEU A 21 -12.09 -17.90 -1.74
CA LEU A 21 -13.54 -18.03 -1.64
C LEU A 21 -14.18 -16.76 -1.10
N ARG A 22 -15.41 -16.51 -1.50
CA ARG A 22 -16.30 -15.52 -0.92
C ARG A 22 -17.42 -16.25 -0.19
N MET A 23 -17.69 -15.85 1.05
CA MET A 23 -18.90 -16.30 1.73
C MET A 23 -20.10 -15.56 1.16
N ASP A 24 -21.11 -16.32 0.78
CA ASP A 24 -22.43 -15.87 0.35
C ASP A 24 -23.51 -16.64 1.13
N ASP A 25 -24.78 -16.26 0.97
CA ASP A 25 -25.93 -16.85 1.69
C ASP A 25 -26.10 -18.34 1.38
N ALA A 26 -25.84 -18.75 0.13
CA ALA A 26 -25.88 -20.15 -0.30
C ALA A 26 -24.64 -20.96 0.11
N GLY A 27 -23.61 -20.34 0.69
CA GLY A 27 -22.36 -20.98 1.10
C GLY A 27 -21.11 -20.36 0.46
N PRO A 28 -19.97 -21.07 0.50
CA PRO A 28 -18.72 -20.56 -0.05
C PRO A 28 -18.76 -20.62 -1.59
N LEU A 29 -18.50 -19.48 -2.23
CA LEU A 29 -18.38 -19.35 -3.68
C LEU A 29 -16.94 -19.09 -4.09
N GLY A 30 -16.51 -19.69 -5.19
CA GLY A 30 -15.25 -19.31 -5.85
C GLY A 30 -15.36 -17.95 -6.50
N LEU A 31 -14.22 -17.32 -6.80
CA LEU A 31 -14.19 -16.02 -7.44
C LEU A 31 -15.04 -15.93 -8.72
N PRO A 32 -15.01 -16.91 -9.64
CA PRO A 32 -15.84 -16.85 -10.84
C PRO A 32 -17.34 -16.97 -10.56
N CYS A 33 -17.73 -17.72 -9.51
CA CYS A 33 -19.14 -17.87 -9.13
C CYS A 33 -19.65 -16.66 -8.33
N ALA A 34 -18.75 -15.80 -7.85
CA ALA A 34 -19.08 -14.59 -7.11
C ALA A 34 -18.83 -13.33 -7.94
N ASP A 35 -18.59 -13.46 -9.26
CA ASP A 35 -18.22 -12.39 -10.17
C ASP A 35 -17.03 -11.55 -9.68
N LEU A 36 -16.00 -12.19 -9.10
CA LEU A 36 -14.79 -11.55 -8.59
C LEU A 36 -13.50 -12.01 -9.29
N ASP A 37 -13.61 -12.86 -10.32
CA ASP A 37 -12.47 -13.43 -11.05
C ASP A 37 -11.75 -12.41 -11.94
N HIS A 38 -12.43 -11.33 -12.32
CA HIS A 38 -11.84 -10.20 -13.05
C HIS A 38 -11.03 -9.23 -12.17
N LEU A 39 -10.96 -9.49 -10.85
CA LEU A 39 -10.19 -8.66 -9.91
C LEU A 39 -8.75 -9.17 -9.77
N VAL A 40 -7.81 -8.23 -9.71
CA VAL A 40 -6.38 -8.51 -9.49
C VAL A 40 -6.03 -8.43 -8.02
N PHE A 41 -5.24 -9.41 -7.56
CA PHE A 41 -4.78 -9.50 -6.18
C PHE A 41 -3.55 -8.62 -5.92
N LEU A 42 -3.68 -7.70 -4.98
CA LEU A 42 -2.61 -6.89 -4.42
C LEU A 42 -2.29 -7.31 -2.99
N SER A 43 -1.05 -7.75 -2.76
CA SER A 43 -0.57 -8.10 -1.43
C SER A 43 -0.51 -6.89 -0.50
N ALA A 44 -0.60 -7.11 0.80
CA ALA A 44 -0.59 -6.05 1.82
C ALA A 44 0.77 -5.32 1.99
N GLY A 45 1.71 -5.45 1.06
CA GLY A 45 3.09 -4.95 1.19
C GLY A 45 3.18 -3.43 1.34
N ASP A 46 2.50 -2.66 0.48
CA ASP A 46 2.49 -1.19 0.54
C ASP A 46 1.07 -0.67 0.92
N PRO A 47 0.92 -0.11 2.13
CA PRO A 47 -0.35 0.48 2.58
C PRO A 47 -0.82 1.71 1.79
N ALA A 48 0.09 2.47 1.16
CA ALA A 48 -0.27 3.60 0.31
C ALA A 48 -0.81 3.11 -1.04
N LEU A 49 -0.14 2.12 -1.65
CA LEU A 49 -0.59 1.48 -2.88
C LEU A 49 -1.97 0.83 -2.71
N THR A 50 -2.14 0.01 -1.67
CA THR A 50 -3.40 -0.69 -1.43
C THR A 50 -4.55 0.25 -1.08
N ARG A 51 -4.31 1.35 -0.34
CA ARG A 51 -5.35 2.38 -0.09
C ARG A 51 -5.74 3.12 -1.37
N ARG A 52 -4.78 3.43 -2.24
CA ARG A 52 -5.04 4.11 -3.52
C ARG A 52 -5.82 3.21 -4.47
N ALA A 53 -5.38 1.96 -4.63
CA ALA A 53 -6.07 0.99 -5.48
C ALA A 53 -7.52 0.77 -5.05
N MET A 54 -7.77 0.61 -3.74
CA MET A 54 -9.13 0.50 -3.20
C MET A 54 -9.99 1.76 -3.46
N ARG A 55 -9.39 2.95 -3.57
CA ARG A 55 -10.12 4.20 -3.77
C ARG A 55 -10.50 4.45 -5.24
N THR A 56 -9.67 3.98 -6.17
CA THR A 56 -9.87 4.14 -7.61
C THR A 56 -10.73 3.02 -8.21
N SER A 57 -10.80 1.87 -7.55
CA SER A 57 -11.60 0.72 -8.04
C SER A 57 -13.09 0.90 -7.72
N SER A 58 -13.97 0.58 -8.67
CA SER A 58 -15.42 0.49 -8.42
C SER A 58 -15.76 -0.75 -7.60
N LEU A 59 -15.09 -1.87 -7.86
CA LEU A 59 -15.21 -3.11 -7.12
C LEU A 59 -13.89 -3.47 -6.43
N SER A 60 -13.98 -3.72 -5.12
CA SER A 60 -12.84 -4.17 -4.33
C SER A 60 -13.25 -5.12 -3.21
N ALA A 61 -12.36 -6.03 -2.84
CA ALA A 61 -12.58 -6.96 -1.74
C ALA A 61 -11.32 -7.21 -0.93
N VAL A 62 -11.41 -7.15 0.40
CA VAL A 62 -10.29 -7.52 1.28
C VAL A 62 -10.13 -9.03 1.32
N VAL A 63 -8.88 -9.49 1.14
CA VAL A 63 -8.50 -10.90 1.27
C VAL A 63 -7.92 -11.14 2.65
N VAL A 64 -8.50 -12.09 3.38
CA VAL A 64 -8.06 -12.49 4.72
C VAL A 64 -7.69 -13.96 4.76
N ARG A 65 -6.77 -14.33 5.65
CA ARG A 65 -6.41 -15.72 5.92
C ARG A 65 -6.45 -16.00 7.42
N TRP A 66 -6.93 -17.17 7.79
CA TRP A 66 -6.85 -17.62 9.18
C TRP A 66 -5.40 -17.90 9.59
N SER A 67 -4.91 -17.19 10.62
CA SER A 67 -3.62 -17.48 11.24
C SER A 67 -3.81 -18.48 12.38
N ARG A 68 -3.24 -19.68 12.24
CA ARG A 68 -3.26 -20.70 13.31
C ARG A 68 -2.51 -20.23 14.56
N SER A 69 -1.33 -19.62 14.38
CA SER A 69 -0.49 -19.16 15.50
C SER A 69 -1.13 -18.02 16.27
N ARG A 70 -1.83 -17.10 15.59
CA ARG A 70 -2.48 -15.94 16.22
C ARG A 70 -3.98 -16.12 16.49
N LYS A 71 -4.55 -17.27 16.14
CA LYS A 71 -5.98 -17.63 16.26
C LYS A 71 -6.95 -16.53 15.78
N ARG A 72 -6.61 -15.86 14.67
CA ARG A 72 -7.42 -14.76 14.12
C ARG A 72 -7.24 -14.65 12.61
N TYR A 73 -8.19 -14.01 11.94
CA TYR A 73 -8.05 -13.63 10.54
C TYR A 73 -7.06 -12.47 10.39
N GLY A 74 -6.01 -12.69 9.59
CA GLY A 74 -5.06 -11.66 9.18
C GLY A 74 -5.37 -11.17 7.77
N ARG A 75 -5.21 -9.88 7.51
CA ARG A 75 -5.31 -9.31 6.16
C ARG A 75 -4.09 -9.70 5.35
N GLN A 76 -4.31 -10.35 4.22
CA GLN A 76 -3.26 -10.76 3.29
C GLN A 76 -3.08 -9.75 2.15
N GLY A 77 -4.18 -9.10 1.73
CA GLY A 77 -4.19 -8.22 0.59
C GLY A 77 -5.60 -7.74 0.24
N VAL A 78 -5.75 -7.23 -0.98
CA VAL A 78 -7.01 -6.78 -1.55
C VAL A 78 -7.11 -7.25 -3.00
N LEU A 79 -8.33 -7.56 -3.43
CA LEU A 79 -8.72 -7.70 -4.82
C LEU A 79 -9.27 -6.35 -5.29
N VAL A 80 -8.86 -5.91 -6.47
CA VAL A 80 -9.24 -4.64 -7.09
C VAL A 80 -9.44 -4.84 -8.59
N GLU A 81 -10.34 -4.08 -9.21
CA GLU A 81 -10.51 -4.14 -10.68
C GLU A 81 -9.26 -3.66 -11.39
N ASP A 82 -8.89 -4.33 -12.49
CA ASP A 82 -7.75 -3.95 -13.31
C ASP A 82 -8.19 -3.30 -14.62
N PRO A 83 -8.21 -1.96 -14.64
CA PRO A 83 -7.75 -1.24 -15.82
C PRO A 83 -6.45 -0.48 -15.52
N ALA A 84 -6.11 -0.36 -14.23
CA ALA A 84 -5.03 0.46 -13.77
C ALA A 84 -4.62 0.16 -12.31
N LEU A 85 -3.64 -0.71 -12.13
CA LEU A 85 -2.43 -0.27 -11.41
C LEU A 85 -1.70 0.92 -12.10
N ALA A 86 -2.19 1.35 -13.28
CA ALA A 86 -1.57 2.21 -14.29
C ALA A 86 -1.10 3.60 -13.84
N ASP A 87 -1.73 4.26 -12.86
CA ASP A 87 -1.20 5.53 -12.32
C ASP A 87 -0.19 5.34 -11.17
N ALA A 88 -0.21 4.18 -10.50
CA ALA A 88 0.46 4.03 -9.21
C ALA A 88 1.97 3.74 -9.31
N GLY A 89 2.45 3.29 -10.47
CA GLY A 89 3.89 3.14 -10.74
C GLY A 89 4.62 4.47 -10.94
N GLN A 90 3.98 5.45 -11.59
CA GLN A 90 4.61 6.72 -11.97
C GLN A 90 4.88 7.63 -10.76
N GLN A 91 4.04 7.57 -9.72
CA GLN A 91 4.26 8.35 -8.50
C GLN A 91 5.42 7.81 -7.65
N ARG A 92 5.73 6.51 -7.73
CA ARG A 92 6.82 5.88 -6.95
C ARG A 92 8.22 6.27 -7.45
N LEU A 93 8.37 6.58 -8.73
CA LEU A 93 9.61 7.15 -9.29
C LEU A 93 9.77 8.63 -8.87
N SER A 94 8.69 9.42 -8.92
CA SER A 94 8.75 10.85 -8.60
C SER A 94 8.90 11.16 -7.08
N ASP A 95 8.36 10.32 -6.20
CA ASP A 95 8.47 10.48 -4.74
C ASP A 95 9.83 10.04 -4.16
N GLU A 96 10.60 9.21 -4.86
CA GLU A 96 11.98 8.86 -4.48
C GLU A 96 12.92 10.05 -4.77
N ASP A 97 12.77 10.68 -5.94
CA ASP A 97 13.52 11.88 -6.34
C ASP A 97 13.22 13.09 -5.43
N ALA A 98 11.95 13.27 -5.05
CA ALA A 98 11.54 14.34 -4.12
C ALA A 98 12.04 14.13 -2.68
N ARG A 99 12.40 12.89 -2.28
CA ARG A 99 13.07 12.60 -1.01
C ARG A 99 14.58 12.76 -1.12
N MET A 100 15.18 12.44 -2.28
CA MET A 100 16.62 12.61 -2.52
C MET A 100 17.00 14.10 -2.59
N LEU A 101 16.26 14.92 -3.34
CA LEU A 101 16.48 16.37 -3.43
C LEU A 101 16.28 17.10 -2.10
N ARG A 102 15.38 16.62 -1.24
CA ARG A 102 15.23 17.14 0.14
C ARG A 102 16.47 16.87 0.98
N ARG A 103 17.04 15.65 0.90
CA ARG A 103 18.27 15.30 1.62
C ARG A 103 19.50 16.05 1.12
N GLU A 104 19.55 16.45 -0.16
CA GLU A 104 20.63 17.29 -0.70
C GLU A 104 20.49 18.75 -0.27
N ARG A 105 19.26 19.30 -0.27
CA ARG A 105 18.99 20.66 0.21
C ARG A 105 19.25 20.80 1.72
N ASP A 106 18.95 19.78 2.51
CA ASP A 106 19.25 19.74 3.95
C ASP A 106 20.76 19.60 4.22
N ARG A 107 21.50 18.91 3.33
CA ARG A 107 22.97 18.84 3.39
C ARG A 107 23.62 20.19 3.08
N CYS A 108 23.10 20.91 2.08
CA CYS A 108 23.59 22.24 1.73
C CYS A 108 23.24 23.30 2.79
N GLY A 109 22.08 23.17 3.46
CA GLY A 109 21.64 24.08 4.53
C GLY A 109 22.32 23.88 5.90
N ALA A 110 23.01 22.76 6.11
CA ALA A 110 23.77 22.51 7.34
C ALA A 110 25.14 23.21 7.36
N LEU A 111 25.76 23.42 6.19
CA LEU A 111 27.07 24.10 6.06
C LEU A 111 26.96 25.63 6.17
N ALA A 112 25.77 26.22 5.98
CA ALA A 112 25.55 27.66 6.13
C ALA A 112 25.43 28.13 7.60
N ARG A 113 25.57 27.22 8.58
CA ARG A 113 25.46 27.51 10.03
C ARG A 113 26.78 27.46 10.81
N MET A 114 27.93 27.39 10.14
CA MET A 114 29.23 27.63 10.80
C MET A 114 29.55 29.13 10.83
N ARG A 115 29.11 29.80 11.91
CA ARG A 115 29.63 31.12 12.31
C ARG A 115 30.88 30.90 13.17
N PRO A 116 32.09 31.31 12.76
CA PRO A 116 33.12 31.62 13.74
C PRO A 116 32.81 32.98 14.39
N ALA A 117 32.83 32.98 15.72
CA ALA A 117 32.83 34.18 16.57
C ALA A 117 34.13 34.99 16.33
N THR A 118 34.10 36.32 16.44
CA THR A 118 34.62 37.20 17.56
C THR A 118 35.33 38.39 16.86
N PRO A 119 35.76 39.50 17.50
CA PRO A 119 35.50 40.11 18.81
C PRO A 119 35.08 41.61 18.72
N PRO A 120 34.89 42.35 19.84
CA PRO A 120 34.39 43.72 19.83
C PRO A 120 35.47 44.84 19.86
N ALA A 121 35.00 46.09 19.64
CA ALA A 121 35.65 47.42 19.77
C ALA A 121 36.48 47.87 18.53
N THR A 122 36.49 49.15 18.09
CA THR A 122 36.70 50.42 18.81
C THR A 122 36.25 51.66 18.00
N ARG A 123 36.07 52.79 18.72
CA ARG A 123 36.02 54.22 18.30
C ARG A 123 36.87 54.59 17.08
N TYR A 124 36.39 55.56 16.27
CA TYR A 124 36.96 56.91 16.02
C TYR A 124 36.20 57.58 14.86
N GLY A 125 35.80 58.84 15.02
CA GLY A 125 35.65 59.82 13.92
C GLY A 125 36.67 60.94 14.12
N PRO A 126 36.56 62.12 13.48
CA PRO A 126 36.28 62.49 12.09
C PRO A 126 37.60 62.92 11.39
N PRO A 127 37.62 63.74 10.33
CA PRO A 127 37.55 65.19 10.53
C PRO A 127 36.44 65.91 9.76
#